data_AF-M7S6Q7-F1
#
_entry.id   AF-M7S6Q7-F1
#
_cell.length_a   1.000
_cell.length_b   1.000
_cell.length_c   1.000
_cell.angle_alpha   90.00
_cell.angle_beta   90.00
_cell.angle_gamma   90.00
#
_symmetry.space_group_name_H-M   'P 1'
#
loop_
_entity.id
_entity.type
_entity.pdbx_description
1 polymer ?
#
loop_
_entity_poly.entity_id
_entity_poly.type
_entity_poly.pdbx_seq_one_letter_code
_entity_poly.pdbx_strand_id
1 'polypeptide(L)'
;MTVSKTSALVAVTASLFLTASGAPAKRAADCSGSFEPITAADYVAAVNPGWNVGNSLDATPNEDSWNNAPVEAVTFDDVKAAGFKSVRIPVTYAYHYTGESPDWTIDADWLQRVEDVVDMALERDLYVITNVHHDSWEWADVTQADANLTMIEEKMYRTWFQIGEKLGCKSSLVAFEPINEPPAETAEHGAELNKINEIFLQALADSGGFNTQRVVTLVGGGMDSIKTSQWFEAPAGFDNPWAIQYHYYSPYDFIFSAW
;
A
#
# COMPACT_ATOMS: atom_id res chain seq x y z
N MET A 1 45.72 69.61 -28.09
CA MET A 1 46.28 68.45 -28.83
C MET A 1 45.59 67.20 -28.33
N THR A 2 44.75 66.65 -29.19
CA THR A 2 43.86 65.51 -28.97
C THR A 2 44.68 64.23 -28.83
N VAL A 3 44.45 63.44 -27.78
CA VAL A 3 44.85 62.03 -27.77
C VAL A 3 43.68 61.22 -27.22
N SER A 4 42.98 60.59 -28.16
CA SER A 4 42.00 59.54 -27.98
C SER A 4 42.67 58.31 -27.37
N LYS A 5 42.07 57.71 -26.34
CA LYS A 5 42.38 56.35 -25.90
C LYS A 5 41.08 55.55 -25.82
N THR A 6 41.00 54.60 -26.74
CA THR A 6 40.01 53.53 -26.88
C THR A 6 39.85 52.75 -25.56
N SER A 7 38.62 52.65 -25.08
CA SER A 7 38.25 51.77 -23.98
C SER A 7 37.89 50.39 -24.53
N ALA A 8 38.59 49.35 -24.06
CA ALA A 8 38.23 47.96 -24.31
C ALA A 8 37.21 47.51 -23.25
N LEU A 9 36.02 47.10 -23.68
CA LEU A 9 35.05 46.41 -22.83
C LEU A 9 35.56 45.00 -22.55
N VAL A 10 35.81 44.67 -21.28
CA VAL A 10 35.96 43.30 -20.80
C VAL A 10 34.59 42.86 -20.27
N ALA A 11 33.94 41.94 -20.97
CA ALA A 11 32.72 41.29 -20.48
C ALA A 11 33.12 40.25 -19.43
N VAL A 12 32.80 40.53 -18.15
CA VAL A 12 32.88 39.54 -17.07
C VAL A 12 31.53 38.84 -17.01
N THR A 13 31.46 37.61 -17.52
CA THR A 13 30.34 36.71 -17.28
C THR A 13 30.40 36.22 -15.83
N ALA A 14 29.55 36.77 -14.97
CA ALA A 14 29.29 36.22 -13.65
C ALA A 14 28.39 34.99 -13.80
N SER A 15 28.96 33.79 -13.67
CA SER A 15 28.19 32.56 -13.53
C SER A 15 27.57 32.52 -12.13
N LEU A 16 26.26 32.77 -12.06
CA LEU A 16 25.47 32.48 -10.86
C LEU A 16 25.42 30.95 -10.68
N PHE A 17 26.13 30.43 -9.68
CA PHE A 17 25.85 29.08 -9.19
C PHE A 17 24.57 29.16 -8.37
N LEU A 18 23.44 28.77 -8.96
CA LEU A 18 22.26 28.37 -8.19
C LEU A 18 22.63 27.08 -7.47
N THR A 19 22.90 27.14 -6.18
CA THR A 19 22.84 25.98 -5.31
C THR A 19 21.38 25.59 -5.18
N ALA A 20 20.95 24.57 -5.93
CA ALA A 20 19.68 23.93 -5.68
C ALA A 20 19.74 23.30 -4.28
N SER A 21 18.97 23.86 -3.34
CA SER A 21 18.71 23.27 -2.04
C SER A 21 17.93 21.98 -2.27
N GLY A 22 18.61 20.85 -2.38
CA GLY A 22 17.97 19.54 -2.44
C GLY A 22 17.19 19.30 -1.15
N ALA A 23 15.90 19.03 -1.27
CA ALA A 23 15.15 18.39 -0.20
C ALA A 23 15.90 17.12 0.24
N PRO A 24 15.93 16.76 1.53
CA PRO A 24 16.55 15.52 1.95
C PRO A 24 15.88 14.36 1.20
N ALA A 25 16.68 13.53 0.53
CA ALA A 25 16.17 12.31 -0.06
C ALA A 25 15.50 11.48 1.06
N LYS A 26 14.23 11.12 0.90
CA LYS A 26 13.54 10.17 1.79
C LYS A 26 14.39 8.90 1.85
N ARG A 27 14.77 8.51 3.07
CA ARG A 27 15.75 7.44 3.30
C ARG A 27 14.96 6.16 3.55
N ALA A 28 15.13 5.20 2.64
CA ALA A 28 14.59 3.84 2.78
C ALA A 28 14.78 3.28 4.21
N ALA A 29 13.84 2.45 4.65
CA ALA A 29 13.83 1.88 5.99
C ALA A 29 15.14 1.12 6.29
N ASP A 30 15.76 1.43 7.43
CA ASP A 30 17.00 0.84 7.93
C ASP A 30 16.70 0.14 9.26
N CYS A 31 16.59 -1.19 9.23
CA CYS A 31 16.12 -1.99 10.37
C CYS A 31 17.30 -2.56 11.16
N SER A 32 17.30 -2.39 12.49
CA SER A 32 18.38 -2.85 13.38
C SER A 32 18.21 -4.27 13.96
N GLY A 33 17.20 -5.01 13.49
CA GLY A 33 16.82 -6.35 14.00
C GLY A 33 16.98 -7.49 12.99
N SER A 34 16.53 -8.69 13.38
CA SER A 34 16.38 -9.83 12.46
C SER A 34 14.94 -9.94 11.96
N PHE A 35 14.80 -10.50 10.76
CA PHE A 35 13.53 -10.91 10.18
C PHE A 35 13.56 -12.42 10.05
N GLU A 36 12.61 -13.11 10.67
CA GLU A 36 12.49 -14.56 10.56
C GLU A 36 11.63 -14.89 9.32
N PRO A 37 12.21 -15.31 8.19
CA PRO A 37 11.46 -15.49 6.96
C PRO A 37 10.43 -16.62 7.12
N ILE A 38 9.27 -16.44 6.52
CA ILE A 38 8.19 -17.43 6.48
C ILE A 38 7.80 -17.64 5.03
N THR A 39 7.55 -18.90 4.63
CA THR A 39 7.08 -19.19 3.28
C THR A 39 5.63 -18.70 3.13
N ALA A 40 5.21 -18.38 1.91
CA ALA A 40 3.82 -18.00 1.66
C ALA A 40 2.83 -19.12 2.09
N ALA A 41 3.20 -20.38 1.90
CA ALA A 41 2.39 -21.52 2.31
C ALA A 41 2.24 -21.62 3.84
N ASP A 42 3.33 -21.45 4.58
CA ASP A 42 3.30 -21.48 6.05
C ASP A 42 2.54 -20.28 6.61
N TYR A 43 2.69 -19.11 6.00
CA TYR A 43 1.93 -17.91 6.36
C TYR A 43 0.43 -18.14 6.17
N VAL A 44 0.00 -18.62 5.00
CA VAL A 44 -1.41 -18.94 4.71
C VAL A 44 -1.97 -19.99 5.67
N ALA A 45 -1.17 -20.99 6.06
CA ALA A 45 -1.59 -21.98 7.06
C ALA A 45 -1.75 -21.37 8.46
N ALA A 46 -0.87 -20.43 8.84
CA ALA A 46 -0.84 -19.83 10.16
C ALA A 46 -1.96 -18.80 10.39
N VAL A 47 -2.41 -18.09 9.34
CA VAL A 47 -3.45 -17.05 9.48
C VAL A 47 -4.85 -17.59 9.75
N ASN A 48 -5.12 -18.88 9.61
CA ASN A 48 -6.46 -19.46 9.74
C ASN A 48 -6.81 -19.91 11.19
N PRO A 49 -7.94 -19.47 11.78
CA PRO A 49 -8.93 -18.51 11.25
C PRO A 49 -8.52 -17.06 11.47
N GLY A 50 -8.96 -16.19 10.56
CA GLY A 50 -8.74 -14.74 10.60
C GLY A 50 -10.03 -13.94 10.73
N TRP A 51 -9.92 -12.71 11.22
CA TRP A 51 -11.02 -11.75 11.41
C TRP A 51 -10.70 -10.40 10.72
N ASN A 52 -11.70 -9.71 10.15
CA ASN A 52 -11.48 -8.39 9.55
C ASN A 52 -11.83 -7.27 10.52
N VAL A 53 -10.93 -6.29 10.67
CA VAL A 53 -11.19 -5.02 11.38
C VAL A 53 -11.96 -4.06 10.48
N GLY A 54 -13.12 -4.51 9.98
CA GLY A 54 -13.87 -3.80 8.94
C GLY A 54 -14.58 -2.53 9.45
N ASN A 55 -14.83 -1.61 8.54
CA ASN A 55 -15.46 -0.30 8.79
C ASN A 55 -14.77 0.49 9.92
N SER A 56 -13.45 0.34 10.02
CA SER A 56 -12.57 1.04 10.96
C SER A 56 -11.62 1.92 10.16
N LEU A 57 -10.33 1.56 9.99
CA LEU A 57 -9.37 2.36 9.21
C LEU A 57 -9.70 2.45 7.70
N ASP A 58 -10.60 1.60 7.21
CA ASP A 58 -11.18 1.64 5.88
C ASP A 58 -12.33 2.63 5.73
N ALA A 59 -12.91 3.12 6.83
CA ALA A 59 -13.98 4.11 6.80
C ALA A 59 -13.52 5.43 6.16
N THR A 60 -14.48 6.13 5.55
CA THR A 60 -14.23 7.39 4.83
C THR A 60 -15.05 8.54 5.43
N PRO A 61 -14.46 9.73 5.66
CA PRO A 61 -13.06 10.08 5.41
C PRO A 61 -12.06 9.68 6.52
N ASN A 62 -12.51 9.30 7.72
CA ASN A 62 -11.61 8.92 8.84
C ASN A 62 -12.09 7.62 9.50
N GLU A 63 -11.25 7.04 10.36
CA GLU A 63 -11.48 5.78 11.07
C GLU A 63 -12.83 5.71 11.81
N ASP A 64 -13.31 6.84 12.32
CA ASP A 64 -14.55 6.96 13.09
C ASP A 64 -15.76 7.45 12.28
N SER A 65 -15.62 7.53 10.95
CA SER A 65 -16.63 8.16 10.10
C SER A 65 -17.81 7.26 9.76
N TRP A 66 -17.69 5.95 9.96
CA TRP A 66 -18.76 4.98 9.74
C TRP A 66 -19.32 4.48 11.08
N ASN A 67 -19.61 3.19 11.21
CA ASN A 67 -20.37 2.63 12.33
C ASN A 67 -19.52 2.22 13.55
N ASN A 68 -18.22 2.49 13.55
CA ASN A 68 -17.30 2.10 14.61
C ASN A 68 -16.57 3.32 15.18
N ALA A 69 -16.24 3.27 16.47
CA ALA A 69 -15.24 4.17 17.05
C ALA A 69 -13.83 3.71 16.65
N PRO A 70 -12.79 4.56 16.82
CA PRO A 70 -11.41 4.15 16.59
C PRO A 70 -11.07 2.86 17.34
N VAL A 71 -10.41 1.91 16.67
CA VAL A 71 -10.15 0.60 17.26
C VAL A 71 -9.15 0.73 18.41
N GLU A 72 -9.44 0.01 19.51
CA GLU A 72 -8.61 -0.01 20.70
C GLU A 72 -7.93 -1.38 20.86
N ALA A 73 -6.85 -1.41 21.63
CA ALA A 73 -6.08 -2.62 21.88
C ALA A 73 -6.92 -3.77 22.47
N VAL A 74 -7.93 -3.44 23.29
CA VAL A 74 -8.85 -4.43 23.89
C VAL A 74 -9.66 -5.20 22.84
N THR A 75 -9.95 -4.61 21.68
CA THR A 75 -10.61 -5.32 20.58
C THR A 75 -9.77 -6.51 20.12
N PHE A 76 -8.44 -6.34 20.07
CA PHE A 76 -7.53 -7.43 19.68
C PHE A 76 -7.36 -8.48 20.78
N ASP A 77 -7.50 -8.09 22.06
CA ASP A 77 -7.58 -9.06 23.17
C ASP A 77 -8.80 -9.96 23.01
N ASP A 78 -9.96 -9.39 22.69
CA ASP A 78 -11.21 -10.13 22.46
C ASP A 78 -11.11 -11.04 21.23
N VAL A 79 -10.52 -10.54 20.12
CA VAL A 79 -10.28 -11.34 18.91
C VAL A 79 -9.38 -12.54 19.20
N LYS A 80 -8.29 -12.33 19.95
CA LYS A 80 -7.40 -13.42 20.35
C LYS A 80 -8.10 -14.41 21.27
N ALA A 81 -8.86 -13.92 22.25
CA ALA A 81 -9.62 -14.75 23.20
C ALA A 81 -10.70 -15.58 22.51
N ALA A 82 -11.29 -15.07 21.42
CA ALA A 82 -12.25 -15.79 20.58
C ALA A 82 -11.60 -16.91 19.73
N GLY A 83 -10.27 -17.01 19.70
CA GLY A 83 -9.52 -18.09 19.04
C GLY A 83 -9.06 -17.76 17.62
N PHE A 84 -9.16 -16.51 17.17
CA PHE A 84 -8.57 -16.08 15.91
C PHE A 84 -7.04 -16.03 16.01
N LYS A 85 -6.38 -16.36 14.90
CA LYS A 85 -4.91 -16.33 14.78
C LYS A 85 -4.41 -15.13 14.01
N SER A 86 -5.27 -14.51 13.22
CA SER A 86 -4.93 -13.35 12.41
C SER A 86 -6.03 -12.32 12.38
N VAL A 87 -5.63 -11.11 12.01
CA VAL A 87 -6.52 -10.02 11.63
C VAL A 87 -6.16 -9.48 10.26
N ARG A 88 -7.16 -9.08 9.50
CA ARG A 88 -7.00 -8.23 8.32
C ARG A 88 -7.43 -6.83 8.70
N ILE A 89 -6.53 -5.86 8.54
CA ILE A 89 -6.72 -4.44 8.87
C ILE A 89 -6.85 -3.69 7.53
N PRO A 90 -8.08 -3.53 7.02
CA PRO A 90 -8.32 -2.74 5.82
C PRO A 90 -8.09 -1.24 6.10
N VAL A 91 -7.43 -0.53 5.19
CA VAL A 91 -7.10 0.91 5.37
C VAL A 91 -7.39 1.70 4.10
N THR A 92 -8.12 2.81 4.22
CA THR A 92 -8.35 3.74 3.11
C THR A 92 -7.42 4.95 3.24
N TYR A 93 -6.68 5.28 2.19
CA TYR A 93 -5.72 6.40 2.18
C TYR A 93 -6.22 7.62 1.40
N ALA A 94 -7.24 7.44 0.56
CA ALA A 94 -7.79 8.45 -0.37
C ALA A 94 -7.98 9.85 0.25
N TYR A 95 -8.34 9.92 1.53
CA TYR A 95 -8.65 11.15 2.27
C TYR A 95 -7.49 11.70 3.12
N HIS A 96 -6.35 11.02 3.12
CA HIS A 96 -5.20 11.31 3.96
C HIS A 96 -3.95 11.70 3.15
N TYR A 97 -4.09 12.05 1.87
CA TYR A 97 -3.00 12.65 1.11
C TYR A 97 -2.91 14.15 1.44
N THR A 98 -1.72 14.60 1.85
CA THR A 98 -1.39 16.02 2.11
C THR A 98 -0.64 16.67 0.95
N GLY A 99 -0.20 15.87 -0.03
CA GLY A 99 0.43 16.32 -1.26
C GLY A 99 -0.21 15.71 -2.51
N GLU A 100 0.12 16.31 -3.66
CA GLU A 100 -0.32 15.89 -4.99
C GLU A 100 0.84 15.27 -5.79
N SER A 101 0.60 14.95 -7.07
CA SER A 101 1.64 14.48 -7.99
C SER A 101 2.85 15.43 -8.00
N PRO A 102 4.09 14.91 -8.02
CA PRO A 102 4.46 13.49 -8.11
C PRO A 102 4.67 12.82 -6.74
N ASP A 103 4.43 13.54 -5.64
CA ASP A 103 4.85 13.09 -4.32
C ASP A 103 3.81 12.25 -3.60
N TRP A 104 2.52 12.57 -3.79
CA TRP A 104 1.39 11.88 -3.14
C TRP A 104 1.65 11.64 -1.65
N THR A 105 2.15 12.66 -0.96
CA THR A 105 2.56 12.52 0.44
C THR A 105 1.35 12.17 1.29
N ILE A 106 1.45 11.10 2.08
CA ILE A 106 0.40 10.70 3.04
C ILE A 106 0.65 11.47 4.34
N ASP A 107 -0.43 11.87 5.01
CA ASP A 107 -0.39 12.43 6.35
C ASP A 107 0.40 11.50 7.29
N ALA A 108 1.42 12.06 7.93
CA ALA A 108 2.29 11.31 8.84
C ALA A 108 1.52 10.80 10.07
N ASP A 109 0.49 11.52 10.54
CA ASP A 109 -0.33 11.10 11.67
C ASP A 109 -1.22 9.92 11.28
N TRP A 110 -1.70 9.87 10.03
CA TRP A 110 -2.43 8.71 9.52
C TRP A 110 -1.54 7.48 9.39
N LEU A 111 -0.34 7.62 8.82
CA LEU A 111 0.64 6.53 8.77
C LEU A 111 1.04 6.04 10.15
N GLN A 112 1.18 6.94 11.14
CA GLN A 112 1.41 6.55 12.53
C GLN A 112 0.24 5.76 13.08
N ARG A 113 -1.00 6.23 12.86
CA ARG A 113 -2.19 5.52 13.34
C ARG A 113 -2.30 4.11 12.76
N VAL A 114 -2.00 3.92 11.47
CA VAL A 114 -1.96 2.59 10.84
C VAL A 114 -0.92 1.71 11.53
N GLU A 115 0.29 2.23 11.77
CA GLU A 115 1.33 1.50 12.49
C GLU A 115 0.89 1.11 13.90
N ASP A 116 0.26 2.02 14.65
CA ASP A 116 -0.21 1.77 16.01
C ASP A 116 -1.22 0.62 16.04
N VAL A 117 -2.18 0.58 15.11
CA VAL A 117 -3.19 -0.48 15.05
C VAL A 117 -2.57 -1.83 14.63
N VAL A 118 -1.59 -1.82 13.72
CA VAL A 118 -0.80 -3.02 13.38
C VAL A 118 -0.05 -3.52 14.62
N ASP A 119 0.58 -2.63 15.38
CA ASP A 119 1.32 -2.98 16.59
C ASP A 119 0.40 -3.54 17.68
N MET A 120 -0.79 -2.99 17.86
CA MET A 120 -1.79 -3.53 18.80
C MET A 120 -2.10 -5.01 18.51
N ALA A 121 -2.18 -5.41 17.24
CA ALA A 121 -2.39 -6.80 16.85
C ALA A 121 -1.12 -7.65 17.04
N LEU A 122 0.05 -7.15 16.65
CA LEU A 122 1.33 -7.85 16.77
C LEU A 122 1.72 -8.13 18.22
N GLU A 123 1.45 -7.20 19.14
CA GLU A 123 1.67 -7.36 20.59
C GLU A 123 0.89 -8.54 21.19
N ARG A 124 -0.11 -9.06 20.47
CA ARG A 124 -0.96 -10.21 20.86
C ARG A 124 -0.66 -11.47 20.05
N ASP A 125 0.49 -11.49 19.37
CA ASP A 125 0.92 -12.59 18.49
C ASP A 125 -0.16 -12.93 17.45
N LEU A 126 -0.87 -11.92 16.93
CA LEU A 126 -1.77 -12.09 15.79
C LEU A 126 -0.98 -11.84 14.50
N TYR A 127 -1.19 -12.69 13.51
CA TYR A 127 -0.77 -12.38 12.14
C TYR A 127 -1.62 -11.23 11.60
N VAL A 128 -1.05 -10.39 10.74
CA VAL A 128 -1.68 -9.18 10.23
C VAL A 128 -1.61 -9.15 8.71
N ILE A 129 -2.74 -8.97 8.03
CA ILE A 129 -2.77 -8.53 6.64
C ILE A 129 -3.24 -7.07 6.64
N THR A 130 -2.44 -6.15 6.09
CA THR A 130 -2.86 -4.75 5.89
C THR A 130 -2.75 -4.37 4.42
N ASN A 131 -3.55 -3.41 3.99
CA ASN A 131 -3.77 -3.14 2.58
C ASN A 131 -4.03 -1.66 2.27
N VAL A 132 -4.30 -1.40 1.00
CA VAL A 132 -4.98 -0.20 0.49
C VAL A 132 -6.41 -0.62 0.11
N HIS A 133 -7.45 0.01 0.67
CA HIS A 133 -8.80 -0.56 0.70
C HIS A 133 -9.79 0.09 -0.29
N HIS A 134 -10.53 1.11 0.12
CA HIS A 134 -11.54 1.75 -0.73
C HIS A 134 -10.95 2.70 -1.78
N ASP A 135 -9.64 2.94 -1.71
CA ASP A 135 -8.85 3.54 -2.78
C ASP A 135 -9.12 2.91 -4.16
N SER A 136 -9.51 1.63 -4.22
CA SER A 136 -9.85 0.89 -5.44
C SER A 136 -10.98 1.50 -6.26
N TRP A 137 -11.95 2.12 -5.63
CA TRP A 137 -13.04 2.82 -6.31
C TRP A 137 -12.97 4.34 -6.13
N GLU A 138 -12.19 4.83 -5.18
CA GLU A 138 -11.97 6.28 -4.99
C GLU A 138 -11.03 6.89 -6.04
N TRP A 139 -9.96 6.19 -6.42
CA TRP A 139 -9.02 6.73 -7.41
C TRP A 139 -8.29 5.69 -8.27
N ALA A 140 -8.29 4.41 -7.89
CA ALA A 140 -7.57 3.33 -8.59
C ALA A 140 -8.45 2.47 -9.51
N ASP A 141 -9.64 2.94 -9.88
CA ASP A 141 -10.54 2.20 -10.78
C ASP A 141 -10.07 2.32 -12.24
N VAL A 142 -9.44 1.25 -12.74
CA VAL A 142 -8.94 1.14 -14.12
C VAL A 142 -10.04 0.95 -15.16
N THR A 143 -11.29 0.70 -14.74
CA THR A 143 -12.43 0.44 -15.63
C THR A 143 -13.16 1.70 -16.05
N GLN A 144 -12.85 2.83 -15.41
CA GLN A 144 -13.44 4.12 -15.77
C GLN A 144 -13.02 4.52 -17.18
N ALA A 145 -13.96 5.04 -17.97
CA ALA A 145 -13.72 5.39 -19.37
C ALA A 145 -12.63 6.46 -19.55
N ASP A 146 -12.43 7.30 -18.54
CA ASP A 146 -11.42 8.35 -18.44
C ASP A 146 -10.35 8.05 -17.38
N ALA A 147 -10.15 6.77 -17.03
CA ALA A 147 -9.13 6.35 -16.07
C ALA A 147 -7.74 6.88 -16.48
N ASN A 148 -7.12 7.63 -15.56
CA ASN A 148 -5.75 8.12 -15.74
C ASN A 148 -4.76 7.10 -15.22
N LEU A 149 -4.42 6.10 -16.04
CA LEU A 149 -3.53 4.99 -15.66
C LEU A 149 -2.18 5.48 -15.16
N THR A 150 -1.57 6.49 -15.79
CA THR A 150 -0.31 7.07 -15.34
C THR A 150 -0.38 7.61 -13.91
N MET A 151 -1.49 8.29 -13.57
CA MET A 151 -1.70 8.78 -12.20
C MET A 151 -1.92 7.64 -11.21
N ILE A 152 -2.73 6.63 -11.59
CA ILE A 152 -3.00 5.45 -10.76
C ILE A 152 -1.69 4.73 -10.44
N GLU A 153 -0.84 4.48 -11.44
CA GLU A 153 0.45 3.84 -11.29
C GLU A 153 1.40 4.63 -10.38
N GLU A 154 1.53 5.94 -10.62
CA GLU A 154 2.37 6.83 -9.81
C GLU A 154 1.89 6.85 -8.35
N LYS A 155 0.58 7.00 -8.14
CA LYS A 155 -0.01 7.07 -6.81
C LYS A 155 0.10 5.73 -6.09
N MET A 156 -0.15 4.60 -6.75
CA MET A 156 0.08 3.26 -6.18
C MET A 156 1.53 3.08 -5.72
N TYR A 157 2.50 3.45 -6.56
CA TYR A 157 3.93 3.38 -6.20
C TYR A 157 4.23 4.23 -4.96
N ARG A 158 3.80 5.50 -4.95
CA ARG A 158 4.10 6.43 -3.86
C ARG A 158 3.40 6.06 -2.55
N THR A 159 2.20 5.52 -2.62
CA THR A 159 1.46 5.03 -1.46
C THR A 159 2.19 3.86 -0.83
N TRP A 160 2.54 2.84 -1.62
CA TRP A 160 3.23 1.67 -1.09
C TRP A 160 4.67 1.92 -0.69
N PHE A 161 5.35 2.87 -1.33
CA PHE A 161 6.68 3.28 -0.90
C PHE A 161 6.63 3.84 0.54
N GLN A 162 5.66 4.72 0.83
CA GLN A 162 5.51 5.32 2.16
C GLN A 162 5.02 4.33 3.22
N ILE A 163 4.08 3.44 2.87
CA ILE A 163 3.66 2.34 3.74
C ILE A 163 4.84 1.41 4.02
N GLY A 164 5.62 1.09 2.99
CA GLY A 164 6.82 0.26 3.08
C GLY A 164 7.90 0.89 3.96
N GLU A 165 8.11 2.21 3.89
CA GLU A 165 9.01 2.93 4.80
C GLU A 165 8.52 2.84 6.24
N LYS A 166 7.21 3.02 6.47
CA LYS A 166 6.59 3.04 7.79
C LYS A 166 6.59 1.68 8.48
N LEU A 167 6.20 0.63 7.75
CA LEU A 167 6.00 -0.72 8.28
C LEU A 167 7.17 -1.67 7.94
N GLY A 168 8.22 -1.17 7.28
CA GLY A 168 9.30 -1.99 6.72
C GLY A 168 10.06 -2.85 7.71
N CYS A 169 10.10 -2.42 8.98
CA CYS A 169 10.79 -3.14 10.04
C CYS A 169 9.89 -4.05 10.89
N LYS A 170 8.60 -4.19 10.56
CA LYS A 170 7.70 -5.10 11.27
C LYS A 170 8.08 -6.57 11.01
N SER A 171 7.75 -7.45 11.95
CA SER A 171 8.06 -8.89 11.87
C SER A 171 7.39 -9.56 10.68
N SER A 172 7.77 -10.81 10.40
CA SER A 172 7.16 -11.64 9.33
C SER A 172 5.71 -12.04 9.60
N LEU A 173 5.15 -11.67 10.75
CA LEU A 173 3.73 -11.80 11.04
C LEU A 173 2.85 -10.80 10.26
N VAL A 174 3.45 -9.75 9.68
CA VAL A 174 2.74 -8.79 8.82
C VAL A 174 2.93 -9.16 7.35
N ALA A 175 1.84 -9.32 6.62
CA ALA A 175 1.79 -9.36 5.16
C ALA A 175 1.09 -8.13 4.59
N PHE A 176 1.43 -7.80 3.34
CA PHE A 176 0.84 -6.69 2.59
C PHE A 176 0.00 -7.19 1.42
N GLU A 177 -1.19 -6.61 1.28
CA GLU A 177 -2.12 -6.83 0.16
C GLU A 177 -2.19 -5.53 -0.67
N PRO A 178 -1.89 -5.54 -1.99
CA PRO A 178 -1.68 -4.33 -2.77
C PRO A 178 -2.90 -3.41 -2.81
N ILE A 179 -4.10 -3.95 -3.06
CA ILE A 179 -5.33 -3.17 -3.13
C ILE A 179 -6.56 -4.08 -3.03
N ASN A 180 -7.62 -3.64 -2.34
CA ASN A 180 -8.87 -4.39 -2.17
C ASN A 180 -9.77 -4.29 -3.40
N GLU A 181 -10.27 -5.44 -3.88
CA GLU A 181 -11.32 -5.53 -4.91
C GLU A 181 -11.14 -4.56 -6.10
N PRO A 182 -9.94 -4.44 -6.70
CA PRO A 182 -9.73 -3.54 -7.82
C PRO A 182 -10.65 -3.90 -8.99
N PRO A 183 -11.49 -2.99 -9.50
CA PRO A 183 -12.44 -3.33 -10.56
C PRO A 183 -11.75 -3.83 -11.82
N ALA A 184 -12.33 -4.85 -12.46
CA ALA A 184 -11.86 -5.35 -13.75
C ALA A 184 -12.96 -6.13 -14.47
N GLU A 185 -13.25 -5.77 -15.71
CA GLU A 185 -14.28 -6.41 -16.53
C GLU A 185 -13.76 -7.06 -17.83
N THR A 186 -12.47 -6.86 -18.15
CA THR A 186 -11.86 -7.39 -19.38
C THR A 186 -10.42 -7.87 -19.11
N ALA A 187 -9.85 -8.57 -20.08
CA ALA A 187 -8.45 -9.01 -20.01
C ALA A 187 -7.47 -7.83 -19.97
N GLU A 188 -7.80 -6.73 -20.64
CA GLU A 188 -7.01 -5.50 -20.61
C GLU A 188 -7.00 -4.88 -19.21
N HIS A 189 -8.15 -4.81 -18.53
CA HIS A 189 -8.19 -4.41 -17.13
C HIS A 189 -7.34 -5.35 -16.25
N GLY A 190 -7.43 -6.67 -16.48
CA GLY A 190 -6.60 -7.65 -15.79
C GLY A 190 -5.10 -7.42 -15.97
N ALA A 191 -4.66 -7.05 -17.18
CA ALA A 191 -3.26 -6.71 -17.47
C ALA A 191 -2.80 -5.45 -16.70
N GLU A 192 -3.64 -4.42 -16.58
CA GLU A 192 -3.34 -3.25 -15.74
C GLU A 192 -3.24 -3.62 -14.26
N LEU A 193 -4.07 -4.55 -13.76
CA LEU A 193 -3.96 -5.02 -12.38
C LEU A 193 -2.70 -5.84 -12.12
N ASN A 194 -2.25 -6.65 -13.10
CA ASN A 194 -0.95 -7.32 -13.01
C ASN A 194 0.20 -6.31 -12.90
N LYS A 195 0.14 -5.21 -13.66
CA LYS A 195 1.09 -4.11 -13.56
C LYS A 195 1.04 -3.41 -12.19
N ILE A 196 -0.15 -3.22 -11.61
CA ILE A 196 -0.30 -2.67 -10.26
C ILE A 196 0.34 -3.60 -9.21
N ASN A 197 0.19 -4.92 -9.33
CA ASN A 197 0.88 -5.88 -8.45
C ASN A 197 2.41 -5.74 -8.54
N GLU A 198 2.97 -5.56 -9.73
CA GLU A 198 4.42 -5.34 -9.92
C GLU A 198 4.88 -3.99 -9.37
N ILE A 199 4.11 -2.91 -9.57
CA ILE A 199 4.40 -1.58 -9.00
C ILE A 199 4.44 -1.62 -7.48
N PHE A 200 3.48 -2.31 -6.87
CA PHE A 200 3.45 -2.56 -5.43
C PHE A 200 4.72 -3.26 -4.95
N LEU A 201 5.11 -4.37 -5.60
CA LEU A 201 6.31 -5.12 -5.26
C LEU A 201 7.60 -4.27 -5.43
N GLN A 202 7.67 -3.46 -6.49
CA GLN A 202 8.78 -2.55 -6.72
C GLN A 202 8.86 -1.47 -5.63
N ALA A 203 7.73 -0.87 -5.26
CA ALA A 203 7.68 0.12 -4.18
C ALA A 203 8.14 -0.48 -2.85
N LEU A 204 7.75 -1.73 -2.55
CA LEU A 204 8.24 -2.46 -1.38
C LEU A 204 9.75 -2.68 -1.44
N ALA A 205 10.30 -3.10 -2.58
CA ALA A 205 11.74 -3.28 -2.75
C ALA A 205 12.52 -1.98 -2.53
N ASP A 206 12.01 -0.87 -3.08
CA ASP A 206 12.66 0.44 -3.00
C ASP A 206 12.55 1.09 -1.61
N SER A 207 11.49 0.78 -0.87
CA SER A 207 11.25 1.31 0.48
C SER A 207 12.18 0.72 1.56
N GLY A 208 12.90 -0.36 1.26
CA GLY A 208 13.91 -0.95 2.15
C GLY A 208 13.36 -1.82 3.28
N GLY A 209 14.11 -1.91 4.37
CA GLY A 209 13.80 -2.77 5.51
C GLY A 209 13.73 -4.25 5.16
N PHE A 210 12.73 -4.95 5.70
CA PHE A 210 12.51 -6.38 5.44
C PHE A 210 11.53 -6.65 4.30
N ASN A 211 11.12 -5.62 3.56
CA ASN A 211 9.98 -5.70 2.67
C ASN A 211 10.15 -6.70 1.53
N THR A 212 11.37 -6.92 1.00
CA THR A 212 11.61 -7.94 -0.05
C THR A 212 11.51 -9.37 0.46
N GLN A 213 11.61 -9.58 1.78
CA GLN A 213 11.51 -10.90 2.42
C GLN A 213 10.09 -11.19 2.92
N ARG A 214 9.22 -10.17 2.93
CA ARG A 214 7.88 -10.22 3.50
C ARG A 214 6.90 -10.95 2.60
N VAL A 215 6.01 -11.74 3.20
CA VAL A 215 4.88 -12.34 2.48
C VAL A 215 3.95 -11.24 1.97
N VAL A 216 3.52 -11.36 0.72
CA VAL A 216 2.47 -10.52 0.15
C VAL A 216 1.28 -11.36 -0.31
N THR A 217 0.08 -10.78 -0.30
CA THR A 217 -1.13 -11.42 -0.82
C THR A 217 -1.60 -10.68 -2.07
N LEU A 218 -1.22 -11.19 -3.23
CA LEU A 218 -1.53 -10.58 -4.52
C LEU A 218 -2.98 -10.82 -4.91
N VAL A 219 -3.53 -9.91 -5.70
CA VAL A 219 -4.96 -9.86 -6.04
C VAL A 219 -5.18 -9.92 -7.54
N GLY A 220 -6.32 -10.50 -7.93
CA GLY A 220 -6.88 -10.40 -9.28
C GLY A 220 -8.10 -9.48 -9.33
N GLY A 221 -8.70 -9.37 -10.52
CA GLY A 221 -9.86 -8.52 -10.79
C GLY A 221 -11.03 -8.73 -9.84
N GLY A 222 -11.44 -7.66 -9.15
CA GLY A 222 -12.52 -7.64 -8.16
C GLY A 222 -12.29 -8.55 -6.95
N MET A 223 -11.08 -9.09 -6.79
CA MET A 223 -10.82 -10.24 -5.92
C MET A 223 -11.81 -11.39 -6.16
N ASP A 224 -12.26 -11.54 -7.40
CA ASP A 224 -13.16 -12.62 -7.83
C ASP A 224 -12.33 -13.83 -8.26
N SER A 225 -12.73 -15.03 -7.82
CA SER A 225 -11.97 -16.26 -8.10
C SER A 225 -11.92 -16.63 -9.59
N ILE A 226 -12.97 -16.34 -10.35
CA ILE A 226 -13.03 -16.64 -11.78
C ILE A 226 -12.18 -15.65 -12.55
N LYS A 227 -12.36 -14.34 -12.34
CA LYS A 227 -11.54 -13.29 -12.98
C LYS A 227 -10.06 -13.46 -12.64
N THR A 228 -9.74 -13.77 -11.39
CA THR A 228 -8.37 -14.08 -10.96
C THR A 228 -7.83 -15.28 -11.73
N SER A 229 -8.58 -16.39 -11.83
CA SER A 229 -8.12 -17.57 -12.58
C SER A 229 -7.93 -17.32 -14.09
N GLN A 230 -8.60 -16.31 -14.64
CA GLN A 230 -8.56 -16.00 -16.07
C GLN A 230 -7.46 -15.01 -16.44
N TRP A 231 -7.21 -14.00 -15.60
CA TRP A 231 -6.39 -12.84 -15.99
C TRP A 231 -5.21 -12.55 -15.07
N PHE A 232 -5.12 -13.16 -13.89
CA PHE A 232 -3.94 -12.99 -13.03
C PHE A 232 -2.72 -13.64 -13.67
N GLU A 233 -1.63 -12.88 -13.73
CA GLU A 233 -0.32 -13.38 -14.10
C GLU A 233 0.63 -13.24 -12.90
N ALA A 234 1.39 -14.31 -12.62
CA ALA A 234 2.35 -14.28 -11.54
C ALA A 234 3.45 -13.23 -11.85
N PRO A 235 3.80 -12.37 -10.88
CA PRO A 235 4.82 -11.35 -11.11
C PRO A 235 6.19 -12.00 -11.31
N ALA A 236 7.02 -11.38 -12.14
CA ALA A 236 8.37 -11.84 -12.44
C ALA A 236 9.43 -10.88 -11.87
N GLY A 237 10.55 -11.43 -11.37
CA GLY A 237 11.70 -10.62 -10.95
C GLY A 237 11.64 -10.07 -9.52
N PHE A 238 10.75 -10.60 -8.67
CA PHE A 238 10.64 -10.22 -7.26
C PHE A 238 10.86 -11.42 -6.34
N ASP A 239 11.59 -11.20 -5.23
CA ASP A 239 11.95 -12.26 -4.27
C ASP A 239 10.87 -12.50 -3.21
N ASN A 240 9.87 -11.62 -3.11
CA ASN A 240 8.80 -11.73 -2.13
C ASN A 240 8.10 -13.10 -2.23
N PRO A 241 7.97 -13.85 -1.12
CA PRO A 241 7.04 -14.96 -1.08
C PRO A 241 5.62 -14.42 -1.24
N TRP A 242 4.81 -15.00 -2.11
CA TRP A 242 3.46 -14.50 -2.38
C TRP A 242 2.39 -15.60 -2.36
N ALA A 243 1.19 -15.19 -1.98
CA ALA A 243 -0.04 -15.97 -2.09
C ALA A 243 -1.09 -15.19 -2.90
N ILE A 244 -2.13 -15.88 -3.37
CA ILE A 244 -3.27 -15.25 -4.06
C ILE A 244 -4.42 -15.11 -3.06
N GLN A 245 -5.09 -13.96 -3.09
CA GLN A 245 -6.29 -13.69 -2.29
C GLN A 245 -7.49 -13.39 -3.19
N TYR A 246 -8.65 -13.94 -2.83
CA TYR A 246 -9.95 -13.65 -3.43
C TYR A 246 -11.01 -13.62 -2.32
N HIS A 247 -12.13 -12.96 -2.58
CA HIS A 247 -13.27 -12.88 -1.68
C HIS A 247 -14.38 -13.84 -2.09
N TYR A 248 -15.19 -14.26 -1.13
CA TYR A 248 -16.26 -15.21 -1.38
C TYR A 248 -17.52 -14.86 -0.58
N TYR A 249 -18.50 -14.31 -1.30
CA TYR A 249 -19.80 -13.89 -0.78
C TYR A 249 -20.91 -14.59 -1.59
N SER A 250 -20.95 -15.92 -1.52
CA SER A 250 -21.87 -16.75 -2.31
C SER A 250 -22.48 -17.91 -1.50
N PRO A 251 -23.76 -18.26 -1.72
CA PRO A 251 -24.74 -17.59 -2.60
C PRO A 251 -25.15 -16.21 -2.08
N TYR A 252 -25.17 -15.21 -2.96
CA TYR A 252 -25.40 -13.80 -2.59
C TYR A 252 -26.77 -13.58 -1.94
N ASP A 253 -27.83 -14.16 -2.52
CA ASP A 253 -29.20 -14.15 -2.03
C ASP A 253 -29.31 -14.58 -0.57
N PHE A 254 -28.62 -15.67 -0.23
CA PHE A 254 -28.62 -16.22 1.11
C PHE A 254 -27.94 -15.28 2.12
N ILE A 255 -26.71 -14.83 1.85
CA ILE A 255 -25.92 -14.06 2.81
C ILE A 255 -26.39 -12.60 2.96
N PHE A 256 -27.00 -12.02 1.93
CA PHE A 256 -27.53 -10.65 1.96
C PHE A 256 -29.02 -10.61 2.29
N SER A 257 -29.67 -11.77 2.46
CA SER A 257 -31.14 -11.86 2.62
C SER A 257 -31.87 -11.09 1.51
N ALA A 258 -31.39 -11.25 0.28
CA ALA A 258 -31.88 -10.53 -0.88
C ALA A 258 -32.76 -11.42 -1.76
N TRP A 259 -33.80 -10.80 -2.36
CA TRP A 259 -34.85 -11.39 -3.21
C TRP A 259 -35.84 -12.29 -2.47
#